data_AF-A0A0D8ZQT3-F1
#
_entry.id   AF-A0A0D8ZQT3-F1
#
_cell.length_a   1.000
_cell.length_b   1.000
_cell.length_c   1.000
_cell.angle_alpha   90.00
_cell.angle_beta   90.00
_cell.angle_gamma   90.00
#
_symmetry.space_group_name_H-M   'P 1'
#
loop_
_entity.id
_entity.type
_entity.pdbx_description
1 polymer ?
#
loop_
_entity_poly.entity_id
_entity_poly.type
_entity_poly.pdbx_seq_one_letter_code
_entity_poly.pdbx_strand_id
1 'polypeptide(L)'
;MRDRFSKLTGGTRFVVSRLFLHLAGQEVAPILGVLNSTARAAIDSDGDLEIMGEGLVELCQTLLQYDEYWLSAANEGDVFWDEGEAGDYVNELFTDSAQRYLSEPDFSNGSQPNDPLSIPVTRNVVVMITVAFEGEVPELETDLSNVEALKDALKALINLHYKEKIRAIQVHFSPAQLGDELTNDQLLQYFTELIPL
;
A
#
# COMPACT_ATOMS: atom_id res chain seq x y z
N MET A 1 -28.99 3.89 -9.47
CA MET A 1 -29.62 3.99 -10.82
C MET A 1 -28.61 4.49 -11.87
N ARG A 2 -27.63 5.33 -11.50
CA ARG A 2 -26.51 5.79 -12.34
C ARG A 2 -25.54 4.65 -12.73
N ASP A 3 -25.14 3.79 -11.79
CA ASP A 3 -24.26 2.62 -12.05
C ASP A 3 -24.74 1.70 -13.17
N ARG A 4 -26.04 1.37 -13.15
CA ARG A 4 -26.61 0.47 -14.17
C ARG A 4 -26.67 1.13 -15.54
N PHE A 5 -26.78 2.46 -15.60
CA PHE A 5 -26.74 3.21 -16.86
C PHE A 5 -25.31 3.29 -17.41
N SER A 6 -24.31 3.59 -16.56
CA SER A 6 -22.89 3.63 -16.98
C SER A 6 -22.38 2.28 -17.48
N LYS A 7 -22.78 1.17 -16.83
CA LYS A 7 -22.47 -0.20 -17.27
C LYS A 7 -23.15 -0.58 -18.60
N LEU A 8 -24.26 0.08 -18.96
CA LEU A 8 -24.98 -0.11 -20.23
C LEU A 8 -24.49 0.81 -21.35
N THR A 9 -23.88 1.96 -21.04
CA THR A 9 -23.37 2.93 -22.02
C THR A 9 -21.88 2.75 -22.37
N GLY A 10 -21.21 1.78 -21.76
CA GLY A 10 -19.80 1.47 -22.06
C GLY A 10 -18.80 2.49 -21.48
N GLY A 11 -19.16 3.15 -20.37
CA GLY A 11 -18.24 4.05 -19.68
C GLY A 11 -17.03 3.30 -19.10
N THR A 12 -15.87 3.96 -19.04
CA THR A 12 -14.70 3.42 -18.35
C THR A 12 -15.00 3.30 -16.86
N ARG A 13 -14.76 2.12 -16.30
CA ARG A 13 -14.90 1.84 -14.87
C ARG A 13 -13.55 2.06 -14.21
N PHE A 14 -13.54 2.80 -13.11
CA PHE A 14 -12.38 2.99 -12.26
C PHE A 14 -12.61 2.29 -10.93
N VAL A 15 -11.57 1.66 -10.39
CA VAL A 15 -11.58 1.08 -9.06
C VAL A 15 -10.44 1.71 -8.29
N VAL A 16 -10.74 2.16 -7.07
CA VAL A 16 -9.73 2.56 -6.11
C VAL A 16 -9.70 1.49 -5.02
N SER A 17 -8.52 0.96 -4.73
CA SER A 17 -8.33 -0.07 -3.70
C SER A 17 -7.13 0.30 -2.84
N ARG A 18 -7.30 0.26 -1.52
CA ARG A 18 -6.23 0.36 -0.53
C ARG A 18 -6.10 -0.97 0.19
N LEU A 19 -4.92 -1.56 0.10
CA LEU A 19 -4.57 -2.82 0.75
C LEU A 19 -3.72 -2.51 1.97
N PHE A 20 -3.98 -3.21 3.07
CA PHE A 20 -3.19 -3.20 4.29
C PHE A 20 -2.55 -4.57 4.46
N LEU A 21 -1.24 -4.60 4.65
CA LEU A 21 -0.51 -5.81 4.97
C LEU A 21 0.36 -5.59 6.20
N HIS A 22 0.04 -6.30 7.27
CA HIS A 22 0.82 -6.33 8.48
C HIS A 22 1.83 -7.48 8.43
N LEU A 23 3.10 -7.10 8.55
CA LEU A 23 4.26 -7.97 8.64
C LEU A 23 4.74 -7.98 10.09
N ALA A 24 4.99 -9.17 10.63
CA ALA A 24 5.58 -9.32 11.95
C ALA A 24 6.74 -10.31 11.95
N GLY A 25 7.88 -9.92 12.54
CA GLY A 25 9.06 -10.80 12.59
C GLY A 25 10.38 -10.06 12.80
N GLN A 26 11.45 -10.82 13.01
CA GLN A 26 12.79 -10.24 13.21
C GLN A 26 13.50 -9.85 11.90
N GLU A 27 12.99 -10.29 10.74
CA GLU A 27 13.64 -10.12 9.43
C GLU A 27 12.84 -9.22 8.47
N VAL A 28 12.07 -8.26 8.98
CA VAL A 28 11.28 -7.32 8.13
C VAL A 28 12.17 -6.20 7.53
N ALA A 29 13.43 -6.10 7.97
CA ALA A 29 14.37 -5.05 7.54
C ALA A 29 14.57 -4.92 6.00
N PRO A 30 14.64 -6.01 5.21
CA PRO A 30 14.74 -5.90 3.75
C PRO A 30 13.53 -5.17 3.12
N ILE A 31 12.32 -5.38 3.65
CA ILE A 31 11.10 -4.75 3.16
C ILE A 31 11.14 -3.24 3.41
N LEU A 32 11.63 -2.82 4.59
CA LEU A 32 11.84 -1.40 4.89
C LEU A 32 12.82 -0.74 3.93
N GLY A 33 13.85 -1.46 3.47
CA GLY A 33 14.77 -0.99 2.45
C GLY A 33 14.06 -0.65 1.14
N VAL A 34 13.25 -1.58 0.64
CA VAL A 34 12.44 -1.43 -0.60
C VAL A 34 11.43 -0.29 -0.45
N LEU A 35 10.68 -0.25 0.66
CA LEU A 35 9.71 0.82 0.92
C LEU A 35 10.36 2.21 0.89
N ASN A 36 11.53 2.36 1.51
CA ASN A 36 12.26 3.62 1.51
C ASN A 36 12.83 4.00 0.13
N SER A 37 13.28 3.04 -0.68
CA SER A 37 13.73 3.33 -2.05
C SER A 37 12.55 3.71 -2.95
N THR A 38 11.41 3.02 -2.84
CA THR A 38 10.19 3.36 -3.59
C THR A 38 9.68 4.74 -3.22
N ALA A 39 9.67 5.10 -1.93
CA ALA A 39 9.26 6.43 -1.47
C ALA A 39 10.19 7.54 -2.00
N ARG A 40 11.52 7.32 -1.97
CA ARG A 40 12.49 8.26 -2.54
C ARG A 40 12.34 8.41 -4.05
N ALA A 41 12.19 7.30 -4.77
CA ALA A 41 11.98 7.33 -6.22
C ALA A 41 10.73 8.10 -6.61
N ALA A 42 9.63 7.97 -5.85
CA ALA A 42 8.41 8.73 -6.08
C ALA A 42 8.62 10.25 -5.92
N ILE A 43 9.40 10.67 -4.92
CA ILE A 43 9.75 12.09 -4.70
C ILE A 43 10.66 12.61 -5.82
N ASP A 44 11.72 11.87 -6.14
CA ASP A 44 12.72 12.28 -7.14
C ASP A 44 12.15 12.34 -8.56
N SER A 45 11.07 11.59 -8.82
CA SER A 45 10.37 11.56 -10.11
C SER A 45 9.15 12.48 -10.19
N ASP A 46 8.86 13.26 -9.14
CA ASP A 46 7.65 14.10 -9.05
C ASP A 46 6.36 13.30 -9.30
N GLY A 47 6.32 12.06 -8.80
CA GLY A 47 5.16 11.17 -8.92
C GLY A 47 4.96 10.54 -10.31
N ASP A 48 6.03 10.36 -11.09
CA ASP A 48 5.95 9.68 -12.39
C ASP A 48 5.38 8.26 -12.24
N LEU A 49 4.29 7.99 -12.94
CA LEU A 49 3.52 6.75 -12.77
C LEU A 49 4.27 5.51 -13.27
N GLU A 50 5.16 5.65 -14.25
CA GLU A 50 5.98 4.54 -14.75
C GLU A 50 6.99 4.13 -13.67
N ILE A 51 7.72 5.11 -13.11
CA ILE A 51 8.69 4.89 -12.04
C ILE A 51 8.02 4.35 -10.77
N MET A 52 6.88 4.93 -10.37
CA MET A 52 6.11 4.43 -9.24
C MET A 52 5.57 3.02 -9.49
N GLY A 53 5.21 2.70 -10.73
CA GLY A 53 4.77 1.39 -11.17
C GLY A 53 5.86 0.33 -11.05
N GLU A 54 7.09 0.64 -11.46
CA GLU A 54 8.25 -0.23 -11.26
C GLU A 54 8.51 -0.49 -9.77
N GLY A 55 8.45 0.57 -8.95
CA GLY A 55 8.57 0.46 -7.49
C GLY A 55 7.47 -0.40 -6.86
N LEU A 56 6.22 -0.29 -7.36
CA LEU A 56 5.11 -1.14 -6.94
C LEU A 56 5.35 -2.61 -7.29
N VAL A 57 5.90 -2.89 -8.48
CA VAL A 57 6.25 -4.26 -8.89
C VAL A 57 7.30 -4.84 -7.96
N GLU A 58 8.38 -4.12 -7.69
CA GLU A 58 9.44 -4.56 -6.78
C GLU A 58 8.90 -4.81 -5.37
N LEU A 59 8.05 -3.91 -4.86
CA LEU A 59 7.40 -4.06 -3.57
C LEU A 59 6.52 -5.31 -3.53
N CYS A 60 5.63 -5.49 -4.50
CA CYS A 60 4.74 -6.66 -4.55
C CYS A 60 5.53 -7.98 -4.63
N GLN A 61 6.59 -8.02 -5.44
CA GLN A 61 7.47 -9.20 -5.54
C GLN A 61 8.19 -9.48 -4.23
N THR A 62 8.67 -8.44 -3.55
CA THR A 62 9.29 -8.56 -2.23
C THR A 62 8.28 -9.09 -1.22
N LEU A 63 7.09 -8.49 -1.12
CA LEU A 63 6.05 -8.96 -0.20
C LEU A 63 5.68 -10.43 -0.43
N LEU A 64 5.60 -10.87 -1.69
CA LEU A 64 5.34 -12.27 -2.05
C LEU A 64 6.47 -13.23 -1.64
N GLN A 65 7.73 -12.78 -1.59
CA GLN A 65 8.87 -13.60 -1.15
C GLN A 65 8.91 -13.77 0.37
N TYR A 66 8.32 -12.83 1.11
CA TYR A 66 8.31 -12.77 2.57
C TYR A 66 6.91 -13.08 3.14
N ASP A 67 6.17 -13.97 2.48
CA ASP A 67 4.80 -14.34 2.87
C ASP A 67 4.71 -15.03 4.23
N GLU A 68 5.78 -15.67 4.68
CA GLU A 68 5.91 -16.26 6.02
C GLU A 68 5.82 -15.25 7.16
N TYR A 69 6.03 -13.96 6.87
CA TYR A 69 5.96 -12.87 7.86
C TYR A 69 4.60 -12.18 7.88
N TRP A 70 3.67 -12.57 7.02
CA TRP A 70 2.34 -11.97 6.97
C TRP A 70 1.52 -12.40 8.19
N LEU A 71 1.00 -11.43 8.95
CA LEU A 71 0.24 -11.71 10.17
C LEU A 71 -1.24 -11.35 10.05
N SER A 72 -1.54 -10.22 9.41
CA SER A 72 -2.91 -9.78 9.19
C SER A 72 -3.01 -8.91 7.94
N ALA A 73 -4.17 -8.89 7.31
CA ALA A 73 -4.42 -8.04 6.15
C ALA A 73 -5.83 -7.44 6.19
N ALA A 74 -6.02 -6.40 5.41
CA ALA A 74 -7.32 -5.81 5.13
C ALA A 74 -7.29 -5.16 3.76
N ASN A 75 -8.46 -4.87 3.22
CA ASN A 75 -8.59 -4.02 2.06
C ASN A 75 -9.89 -3.22 2.14
N GLU A 76 -9.85 -2.06 1.49
CA GLU A 76 -11.00 -1.20 1.29
C GLU A 76 -10.89 -0.53 -0.07
N GLY A 77 -11.96 0.12 -0.49
CA GLY A 77 -12.01 0.74 -1.80
C GLY A 77 -13.43 0.96 -2.27
N ASP A 78 -13.55 1.58 -3.42
CA ASP A 78 -14.83 1.79 -4.08
C ASP A 78 -14.68 1.84 -5.61
N VAL A 79 -15.82 1.82 -6.29
CA VAL A 79 -15.96 1.73 -7.73
C VAL A 79 -16.56 3.03 -8.25
N PHE A 80 -15.90 3.61 -9.23
CA PHE A 80 -16.26 4.90 -9.82
C PHE A 80 -16.49 4.77 -11.32
N TRP A 81 -17.29 5.69 -11.85
CA TRP A 81 -17.51 5.86 -13.30
C TRP A 81 -17.07 7.24 -13.79
N ASP A 82 -16.58 8.07 -12.88
CA ASP A 82 -15.97 9.36 -13.14
C ASP A 82 -14.53 9.31 -12.64
N GLU A 83 -13.58 9.68 -13.49
CA GLU A 83 -12.16 9.65 -13.17
C GLU A 83 -11.80 10.70 -12.10
N GLY A 84 -12.51 11.84 -12.09
CA GLY A 84 -12.33 12.88 -11.08
C GLY A 84 -12.76 12.42 -9.71
N GLU A 85 -13.94 11.79 -9.58
CA GLU A 85 -14.41 11.21 -8.32
C GLU A 85 -13.44 10.13 -7.78
N ALA A 86 -12.88 9.29 -8.67
CA ALA A 86 -11.87 8.32 -8.29
C ALA A 86 -10.58 9.01 -7.78
N GLY A 87 -10.14 10.06 -8.44
CA GLY A 87 -8.97 10.85 -8.05
C GLY A 87 -9.16 11.56 -6.70
N ASP A 88 -10.34 12.12 -6.46
CA ASP A 88 -10.70 12.74 -5.17
C ASP A 88 -10.63 11.71 -4.04
N TYR A 89 -11.19 10.50 -4.26
CA TYR A 89 -11.14 9.44 -3.27
C TYR A 89 -9.71 8.94 -2.99
N VAL A 90 -8.84 8.86 -3.99
CA VAL A 90 -7.41 8.57 -3.79
C VAL A 90 -6.76 9.62 -2.87
N ASN A 91 -7.09 10.90 -3.02
CA ASN A 91 -6.56 11.97 -2.17
C ASN A 91 -7.11 11.91 -0.74
N GLU A 92 -8.36 11.51 -0.56
CA GLU A 92 -8.93 11.24 0.76
C GLU A 92 -8.17 10.11 1.46
N LEU A 93 -7.93 9.00 0.77
CA LEU A 93 -7.16 7.87 1.30
C LEU A 93 -5.70 8.23 1.60
N PHE A 94 -5.07 9.09 0.79
CA PHE A 94 -3.74 9.64 1.10
C PHE A 94 -3.74 10.39 2.43
N THR A 95 -4.68 11.32 2.59
CA THR A 95 -4.77 12.17 3.77
C THR A 95 -5.04 11.34 5.02
N ASP A 96 -5.92 10.35 4.91
CA ASP A 96 -6.20 9.40 5.99
C ASP A 96 -4.97 8.53 6.32
N SER A 97 -4.23 8.06 5.31
CA SER A 97 -2.97 7.29 5.48
C SER A 97 -1.94 8.08 6.29
N ALA A 98 -1.74 9.36 5.95
CA ALA A 98 -0.80 10.23 6.63
C ALA A 98 -1.23 10.53 8.08
N GLN A 99 -2.51 10.89 8.30
CA GLN A 99 -2.99 11.38 9.59
C GLN A 99 -3.29 10.27 10.60
N ARG A 100 -3.92 9.17 10.17
CA ARG A 100 -4.42 8.12 11.07
C ARG A 100 -3.37 7.09 11.42
N TYR A 101 -2.45 6.80 10.50
CA TYR A 101 -1.57 5.63 10.58
C TYR A 101 -0.10 5.95 10.85
N LEU A 102 0.20 7.15 11.36
CA LEU A 102 1.57 7.57 11.73
C LEU A 102 2.57 7.35 10.58
N SER A 103 2.13 7.58 9.35
CA SER A 103 2.89 7.25 8.14
C SER A 103 3.56 8.48 7.50
N GLU A 104 3.50 9.64 8.16
CA GLU A 104 4.23 10.83 7.72
C GLU A 104 5.75 10.61 7.89
N PRO A 105 6.53 10.68 6.79
CA PRO A 105 7.99 10.63 6.89
C PRO A 105 8.50 12.00 7.39
N ASP A 106 9.28 11.99 8.48
CA ASP A 106 10.01 13.19 8.90
C ASP A 106 11.32 13.32 8.12
N PHE A 107 11.31 14.12 7.06
CA PHE A 107 12.51 14.44 6.28
C PHE A 107 13.40 15.51 6.92
N SER A 108 13.03 16.07 8.08
CA SER A 108 13.78 17.14 8.73
C SER A 108 15.00 16.65 9.53
N ASN A 109 15.10 15.35 9.77
CA ASN A 109 16.20 14.74 10.52
C ASN A 109 17.13 13.93 9.61
N GLY A 110 18.16 14.60 9.09
CA GLY A 110 19.35 13.94 8.56
C GLY A 110 19.97 13.09 9.65
N SER A 111 19.69 11.79 9.63
CA SER A 111 20.22 10.82 10.59
C SER A 111 21.75 10.85 10.52
N GLN A 112 22.38 11.38 11.57
CA GLN A 112 23.83 11.38 11.75
C GLN A 112 24.32 9.91 11.81
N PRO A 113 25.27 9.49 10.96
CA PRO A 113 25.79 8.14 11.00
C PRO A 113 26.88 8.06 12.06
N ASN A 114 26.54 7.88 13.35
CA ASN A 114 27.52 7.53 14.40
C ASN A 114 26.86 7.16 15.74
N ASP A 115 26.12 6.04 15.81
CA ASP A 115 26.03 5.30 17.08
C ASP A 115 25.85 3.78 16.84
N PRO A 116 26.83 2.93 17.23
CA PRO A 116 26.73 1.48 17.10
C PRO A 116 26.12 0.86 18.36
N LEU A 117 24.85 1.16 18.69
CA LEU A 117 24.15 0.53 19.82
C LEU A 117 22.65 0.34 19.53
N SER A 118 22.30 -0.90 19.13
CA SER A 118 20.95 -1.47 19.06
C SER A 118 19.86 -0.60 18.42
N ILE A 119 19.79 -0.61 17.08
CA ILE A 119 18.56 -0.24 16.38
C ILE A 119 17.48 -1.23 16.82
N PRO A 120 16.34 -0.80 17.40
CA PRO A 120 15.24 -1.69 17.72
C PRO A 120 14.85 -2.45 16.45
N VAL A 121 14.77 -3.78 16.54
CA VAL A 121 14.26 -4.59 15.44
C VAL A 121 12.78 -4.29 15.36
N THR A 122 12.36 -3.42 14.44
CA THR A 122 10.94 -3.09 14.22
C THR A 122 10.19 -4.40 14.02
N ARG A 123 9.37 -4.78 15.00
CA ARG A 123 8.71 -6.09 15.04
C ARG A 123 7.47 -6.16 14.20
N ASN A 124 6.80 -5.03 14.02
CA ASN A 124 5.57 -4.88 13.26
C ASN A 124 5.76 -3.79 12.22
N VAL A 125 5.41 -4.08 10.98
CA VAL A 125 5.35 -3.10 9.90
C VAL A 125 4.01 -3.28 9.20
N VAL A 126 3.26 -2.19 9.03
CA VAL A 126 2.06 -2.19 8.19
C VAL A 126 2.35 -1.45 6.91
N VAL A 127 2.21 -2.14 5.79
CA VAL A 127 2.33 -1.58 4.44
C VAL A 127 0.93 -1.28 3.92
N MET A 128 0.74 -0.09 3.39
CA MET A 128 -0.50 0.38 2.80
C MET A 128 -0.27 0.71 1.33
N ILE A 129 -0.94 0.00 0.44
CA ILE A 129 -0.82 0.18 -1.01
C ILE A 129 -2.16 0.66 -1.53
N THR A 130 -2.24 1.92 -1.96
CA THR A 130 -3.41 2.48 -2.65
C THR A 130 -3.15 2.49 -4.14
N VAL A 131 -4.10 1.95 -4.91
CA VAL A 131 -4.08 2.02 -6.37
C VAL A 131 -5.42 2.47 -6.92
N ALA A 132 -5.40 3.25 -7.97
CA ALA A 132 -6.54 3.46 -8.86
C ALA A 132 -6.27 2.78 -10.20
N PHE A 133 -7.24 2.05 -10.75
CA PHE A 133 -7.06 1.34 -12.02
C PHE A 133 -8.34 1.21 -12.83
N GLU A 134 -8.18 0.94 -14.14
CA GLU A 134 -9.29 0.75 -15.07
C GLU A 134 -9.75 -0.71 -15.18
N GLY A 135 -11.07 -0.91 -15.16
CA GLY A 135 -11.74 -2.17 -15.44
C GLY A 135 -12.16 -2.95 -14.20
N GLU A 136 -12.42 -4.24 -14.38
CA GLU A 136 -12.79 -5.18 -13.31
C GLU A 136 -11.59 -6.09 -13.01
N VAL A 137 -11.20 -6.15 -11.72
CA VAL A 137 -10.13 -7.01 -11.22
C VAL A 137 -10.63 -7.69 -9.94
N PRO A 138 -11.34 -8.82 -10.06
CA PRO A 138 -11.96 -9.51 -8.92
C PRO A 138 -11.00 -9.79 -7.76
N GLU A 139 -9.72 -10.02 -8.06
CA GLU A 139 -8.67 -10.30 -7.08
C GLU A 139 -8.37 -9.12 -6.15
N LEU A 140 -8.73 -7.89 -6.52
CA LEU A 140 -8.56 -6.67 -5.70
C LEU A 140 -9.88 -6.15 -5.11
N GLU A 141 -10.99 -6.75 -5.50
CA GLU A 141 -12.35 -6.34 -5.15
C GLU A 141 -13.04 -7.37 -4.23
N THR A 142 -12.26 -8.28 -3.67
CA THR A 142 -12.72 -9.31 -2.74
C THR A 142 -12.08 -9.13 -1.36
N ASP A 143 -12.48 -9.96 -0.41
CA ASP A 143 -11.87 -9.97 0.92
C ASP A 143 -10.45 -10.56 0.86
N LEU A 144 -9.46 -9.76 1.24
CA LEU A 144 -8.05 -10.14 1.23
C LEU A 144 -7.56 -10.74 2.56
N SER A 145 -8.45 -11.01 3.52
CA SER A 145 -8.12 -11.62 4.82
C SER A 145 -7.75 -13.11 4.77
N ASN A 146 -7.24 -13.61 3.63
CA ASN A 146 -6.61 -14.92 3.54
C ASN A 146 -5.39 -14.88 2.63
N VAL A 147 -4.43 -15.77 2.91
CA VAL A 147 -3.12 -15.78 2.26
C VAL A 147 -3.20 -15.96 0.74
N GLU A 148 -4.11 -16.80 0.24
CA GLU A 148 -4.24 -17.05 -1.20
C GLU A 148 -4.79 -15.81 -1.95
N ALA A 149 -5.86 -15.21 -1.42
CA ALA A 149 -6.42 -13.98 -1.99
C ALA A 149 -5.42 -12.83 -1.99
N LEU A 150 -4.66 -12.67 -0.91
CA LEU A 150 -3.63 -11.63 -0.84
C LEU A 150 -2.49 -11.88 -1.85
N LYS A 151 -2.07 -13.13 -2.04
CA LYS A 151 -1.08 -13.47 -3.09
C LYS A 151 -1.59 -13.13 -4.48
N ASP A 152 -2.86 -13.41 -4.75
CA ASP A 152 -3.45 -13.15 -6.06
C ASP A 152 -3.70 -11.66 -6.28
N ALA A 153 -4.06 -10.91 -5.24
CA ALA A 153 -4.11 -9.45 -5.25
C ALA A 153 -2.75 -8.82 -5.60
N LEU A 154 -1.66 -9.23 -4.93
CA LEU A 154 -0.32 -8.70 -5.22
C LEU A 154 0.14 -9.00 -6.65
N LYS A 155 -0.16 -10.21 -7.18
CA LYS A 155 0.09 -10.53 -8.59
C LYS A 155 -0.79 -9.71 -9.53
N ALA A 156 -2.04 -9.44 -9.15
CA ALA A 156 -2.95 -8.62 -9.94
C ALA A 156 -2.45 -7.18 -10.07
N LEU A 157 -1.88 -6.60 -9.00
CA LEU A 157 -1.23 -5.28 -9.02
C LEU A 157 -0.05 -5.24 -10.01
N ILE A 158 0.83 -6.25 -9.97
CA ILE A 158 1.94 -6.39 -10.93
C ILE A 158 1.40 -6.44 -12.38
N ASN A 159 0.37 -7.25 -12.60
CA ASN A 159 -0.24 -7.39 -13.92
C ASN A 159 -0.94 -6.12 -14.41
N LEU A 160 -1.51 -5.32 -13.51
CA LEU A 160 -2.14 -4.04 -13.85
C LEU A 160 -1.11 -3.03 -14.35
N HIS A 161 0.06 -2.98 -13.72
CA HIS A 161 1.17 -2.14 -14.16
C HIS A 161 1.63 -2.54 -15.57
N TYR A 162 1.92 -3.82 -15.81
CA TYR A 162 2.34 -4.30 -17.14
C TYR A 162 1.29 -4.13 -18.25
N LYS A 163 0.02 -3.95 -17.88
CA LYS A 163 -1.08 -3.66 -18.83
C LYS A 163 -1.36 -2.16 -18.96
N GLU A 164 -0.58 -1.30 -18.31
CA GLU A 164 -0.75 0.17 -18.30
C GLU A 164 -2.16 0.62 -17.85
N LYS A 165 -2.77 -0.15 -16.94
CA LYS A 165 -4.13 0.10 -16.44
C LYS A 165 -4.19 0.88 -15.13
N ILE A 166 -3.05 1.11 -14.50
CA ILE A 166 -2.95 1.91 -13.29
C ILE A 166 -3.12 3.38 -13.65
N ARG A 167 -3.83 4.13 -12.80
CA ARG A 167 -4.07 5.58 -12.92
C ARG A 167 -3.53 6.36 -11.73
N ALA A 168 -3.37 5.71 -10.58
CA ALA A 168 -2.69 6.28 -9.43
C ALA A 168 -2.05 5.17 -8.58
N ILE A 169 -0.92 5.48 -7.94
CA ILE A 169 -0.23 4.61 -6.98
C ILE A 169 0.12 5.48 -5.78
N GLN A 170 -0.10 4.97 -4.58
CA GLN A 170 0.46 5.53 -3.35
C GLN A 170 0.88 4.39 -2.45
N VAL A 171 2.04 4.53 -1.83
CA VAL A 171 2.56 3.56 -0.87
C VAL A 171 2.88 4.30 0.41
N HIS A 172 2.26 3.86 1.50
CA HIS A 172 2.58 4.29 2.85
C HIS A 172 3.00 3.09 3.67
N PHE A 173 3.74 3.33 4.75
CA PHE A 173 4.05 2.30 5.70
C PHE A 173 4.23 2.89 7.10
N SER A 174 3.95 2.06 8.10
CA SER A 174 4.08 2.39 9.51
C SER A 174 4.88 1.31 10.24
N PRO A 175 5.88 1.66 11.04
CA PRO A 175 6.33 3.02 11.31
C PRO A 175 7.12 3.61 10.13
N ALA A 176 7.00 4.93 9.90
CA ALA A 176 7.61 5.60 8.75
C ALA A 176 9.14 5.83 8.88
N GLN A 177 9.70 5.80 10.09
CA GLN A 177 11.12 6.03 10.33
C GLN A 177 11.86 4.76 10.73
N LEU A 178 13.12 4.64 10.25
CA LEU A 178 13.99 3.55 10.65
C LEU A 178 14.35 3.70 12.13
N GLY A 179 14.09 2.65 12.92
CA GLY A 179 14.36 2.64 14.36
C GLY A 179 13.13 2.99 15.22
N ASP A 180 12.04 3.44 14.60
CA ASP A 180 10.74 3.50 15.27
C ASP A 180 10.13 2.10 15.41
N GLU A 181 9.33 1.93 16.46
CA GLU A 181 8.61 0.69 16.75
C GLU A 181 7.10 0.94 16.71
N LEU A 182 6.40 0.16 15.89
CA LEU A 182 4.94 0.05 15.95
C LEU A 182 4.58 -1.02 16.98
N THR A 183 4.16 -0.58 18.17
CA THR A 183 3.79 -1.47 19.28
C THR A 183 2.44 -2.17 19.02
N ASN A 184 2.19 -3.29 19.70
CA ASN A 184 0.91 -4.00 19.59
C ASN A 184 -0.28 -3.14 20.04
N ASP A 185 -0.11 -2.28 21.04
CA ASP A 185 -1.18 -1.38 21.52
C ASP A 185 -1.51 -0.33 20.44
N GLN A 186 -0.49 0.24 19.80
CA GLN A 186 -0.68 1.15 18.66
C GLN A 186 -1.32 0.43 17.45
N LEU A 187 -0.92 -0.81 17.17
CA LEU A 187 -1.52 -1.62 16.12
C LEU A 187 -3.04 -1.76 16.37
N LEU A 188 -3.44 -2.14 17.58
CA LEU A 188 -4.85 -2.28 17.96
C LEU A 188 -5.61 -0.95 17.98
N GLN A 189 -4.94 0.16 18.28
CA GLN A 189 -5.54 1.49 18.34
C GLN A 189 -5.76 2.10 16.95
N TYR A 190 -4.79 1.96 16.05
CA TYR A 190 -4.78 2.66 14.76
C TYR A 190 -5.22 1.79 13.58
N PHE A 191 -5.00 0.47 13.63
CA PHE A 191 -5.24 -0.46 12.52
C PHE A 191 -6.36 -1.46 12.87
N THR A 192 -7.52 -0.92 13.25
CA THR A 192 -8.67 -1.72 13.71
C THR A 192 -9.29 -2.61 12.64
N GLU A 193 -9.05 -2.29 11.36
CA GLU A 193 -9.53 -3.05 10.21
C GLU A 193 -8.71 -4.31 9.90
N LEU A 194 -7.51 -4.47 10.46
CA LEU A 194 -6.67 -5.64 10.19
C LEU A 194 -7.32 -6.94 10.67
N ILE A 195 -7.39 -7.93 9.78
CA ILE A 195 -7.94 -9.26 10.05
C ILE A 195 -6.78 -10.28 10.02
N PRO A 196 -6.62 -11.14 11.04
CA PRO A 196 -5.60 -12.20 11.05
C PRO A 196 -5.70 -13.14 9.84
N LEU A 197 -4.54 -13.52 9.28
CA LEU A 197 -4.40 -14.41 8.13
C LEU A 197 -4.30 -15.90 8.51
#